data_AF-A0A1Y3BG85-F1
#
_entry.id   AF-A0A1Y3BG85-F1
#
_cell.length_a   1.000
_cell.length_b   1.000
_cell.length_c   1.000
_cell.angle_alpha   90.00
_cell.angle_beta   90.00
_cell.angle_gamma   90.00
#
_symmetry.space_group_name_H-M   'P 1'
#
loop_
_entity.id
_entity.type
_entity.pdbx_description
1 polymer ?
#
loop_
_entity_poly.entity_id
_entity_poly.type
_entity_poly.pdbx_seq_one_letter_code
_entity_poly.pdbx_strand_id
1 'polypeptide(L)'
;MAIKIIGVDLSANQNEVTQHEIFQMEFDDKLDCWYLSTKDGKYWSPGAASAVHIALPNQSVKGRFRLSWNPDDGTCSLSLIDDNNIRPLCARKSGQLFTGSSESIRFYIKFMNRTNVCLRASNSSGFVGTKGQGSYKLESNKTMPDMFTIEYANADNPTISRDDFDLIDSSFNCCYLKLASNGKYLNVADGQTLAADAPSMACAQQFHIELRTGTYIAIRAYDSNAYLNLTANGGIVLANCPPEKATLWEF
;
A
#
# COMPACT_ATOMS: atom_id res chain seq x y z
N MET A 1 0.52 8.95 12.72
CA MET A 1 1.53 10.00 12.49
C MET A 1 2.22 9.76 11.16
N ALA A 2 2.40 10.80 10.37
CA ALA A 2 3.14 10.79 9.11
C ALA A 2 4.63 11.15 9.31
N ILE A 3 5.46 10.76 8.34
CA ILE A 3 6.92 10.98 8.35
C ILE A 3 7.22 12.31 7.68
N LYS A 4 7.95 13.20 8.38
CA LYS A 4 8.41 14.50 7.90
C LYS A 4 9.92 14.64 7.99
N ILE A 5 10.45 15.54 7.18
CA ILE A 5 11.85 15.96 7.22
C ILE A 5 12.01 17.12 8.22
N ILE A 6 12.85 16.94 9.25
CA ILE A 6 13.20 17.96 10.25
C ILE A 6 14.67 18.32 10.07
N GLY A 7 14.93 19.46 9.43
CA GLY A 7 16.27 19.79 8.95
C GLY A 7 16.66 18.85 7.80
N VAL A 8 17.53 17.88 8.08
CA VAL A 8 17.86 16.79 7.15
C VAL A 8 17.34 15.43 7.63
N ASP A 9 17.02 15.29 8.91
CA ASP A 9 16.61 14.01 9.50
C ASP A 9 15.14 13.70 9.22
N LEU A 10 14.80 12.41 9.20
CA LEU A 10 13.42 11.96 9.10
C LEU A 10 12.80 11.72 10.48
N SER A 11 11.55 12.10 10.67
CA SER A 11 10.81 11.92 11.92
C SER A 11 9.34 11.60 11.70
N ALA A 12 8.81 10.58 12.40
CA ALA A 12 7.41 10.21 12.38
C ALA A 12 6.64 10.92 13.51
N ASN A 13 6.29 12.20 13.31
CA ASN A 13 5.66 13.00 14.36
C ASN A 13 4.62 14.03 13.87
N GLN A 14 4.16 13.92 12.63
CA GLN A 14 3.11 14.80 12.09
C GLN A 14 1.74 14.12 12.10
N ASN A 15 0.67 14.88 12.29
CA ASN A 15 -0.70 14.35 12.17
C ASN A 15 -1.31 14.63 10.80
N GLU A 16 -0.73 15.54 10.03
CA GLU A 16 -1.19 15.97 8.72
C GLU A 16 -0.25 15.43 7.63
N VAL A 17 -0.81 15.16 6.45
CA VAL A 17 -0.03 14.75 5.26
C VAL A 17 -0.07 15.89 4.25
N THR A 18 1.06 16.56 4.07
CA THR A 18 1.29 17.51 2.97
C THR A 18 2.24 16.89 1.94
N GLN A 19 2.62 17.63 0.90
CA GLN A 19 3.66 17.21 -0.05
C GLN A 19 5.02 16.86 0.58
N HIS A 20 5.28 17.28 1.82
CA HIS A 20 6.54 17.02 2.52
C HIS A 20 6.54 15.68 3.28
N GLU A 21 5.38 15.06 3.43
CA GLU A 21 5.18 13.75 4.05
C GLU A 21 4.90 12.64 3.01
N ILE A 22 4.96 12.99 1.72
CA ILE A 22 4.78 12.09 0.59
C ILE A 22 6.14 11.76 0.00
N PHE A 23 6.41 10.45 -0.11
CA PHE A 23 7.64 9.93 -0.69
C PHE A 23 7.32 9.06 -1.90
N GLN A 24 8.10 9.24 -2.96
CA GLN A 24 8.05 8.34 -4.12
C GLN A 24 8.83 7.08 -3.77
N MET A 25 8.20 5.92 -3.96
CA MET A 25 8.85 4.62 -3.82
C MET A 25 9.29 4.12 -5.20
N GLU A 26 10.58 3.81 -5.34
CA GLU A 26 11.21 3.33 -6.57
C GLU A 26 11.77 1.94 -6.30
N PHE A 27 11.28 0.93 -7.02
CA PHE A 27 11.77 -0.45 -6.89
C PHE A 27 12.95 -0.70 -7.83
N ASP A 28 13.99 -1.36 -7.32
CA ASP A 28 15.10 -1.89 -8.12
C ASP A 28 14.98 -3.40 -8.23
N ASP A 29 14.57 -3.89 -9.41
CA ASP A 29 14.39 -5.32 -9.67
C ASP A 29 15.69 -6.14 -9.55
N LYS A 30 16.85 -5.51 -9.80
CA LYS A 30 18.14 -6.21 -9.76
C LYS A 30 18.62 -6.40 -8.32
N LEU A 31 18.35 -5.43 -7.47
CA LEU A 31 18.77 -5.42 -6.07
C LEU A 31 17.68 -5.87 -5.09
N ASP A 32 16.44 -6.07 -5.58
CA ASP A 32 15.27 -6.41 -4.79
C ASP A 32 15.13 -5.47 -3.57
N CYS A 33 15.10 -4.17 -3.86
CA CYS A 33 15.08 -3.13 -2.85
C CYS A 33 14.29 -1.90 -3.31
N TRP A 34 13.93 -1.07 -2.33
CA TRP A 34 13.22 0.17 -2.51
C TRP A 34 14.13 1.37 -2.22
N TYR A 35 14.05 2.37 -3.08
CA TYR A 35 14.53 3.72 -2.81
C TYR A 35 13.34 4.61 -2.50
N LEU A 36 13.49 5.51 -1.53
CA LEU A 36 12.47 6.50 -1.18
C LEU A 36 13.00 7.90 -1.51
N SER A 37 12.29 8.63 -2.36
CA SER A 37 12.65 10.00 -2.74
C SER A 37 11.59 11.03 -2.32
N THR A 38 12.05 12.24 -2.02
CA THR A 38 11.20 13.40 -1.71
C THR A 38 10.66 14.03 -2.99
N LYS A 39 9.70 14.95 -2.85
CA LYS A 39 9.19 15.76 -3.98
C LYS A 39 10.29 16.52 -4.74
N ASP A 40 11.42 16.81 -4.09
CA ASP A 40 12.55 17.54 -4.67
C ASP A 40 13.62 16.59 -5.26
N GLY A 41 13.29 15.29 -5.40
CA GLY A 41 14.18 14.28 -5.99
C GLY A 41 15.36 13.87 -5.11
N LYS A 42 15.32 14.19 -3.81
CA LYS A 42 16.36 13.79 -2.85
C LYS A 42 15.99 12.46 -2.20
N TYR A 43 16.98 11.62 -1.89
CA TYR A 43 16.73 10.26 -1.41
C TYR A 43 16.92 10.11 0.10
N TRP A 44 16.13 9.22 0.69
CA TRP A 44 16.41 8.67 2.01
C TRP A 44 17.77 7.98 2.00
N SER A 45 18.60 8.29 2.98
CA SER A 45 20.01 7.89 3.01
C SER A 45 20.48 7.61 4.43
N PRO A 46 21.43 6.67 4.62
CA PRO A 46 22.04 6.44 5.92
C PRO A 46 22.87 7.66 6.35
N GLY A 47 22.65 8.11 7.58
CA GLY A 47 23.37 9.21 8.20
C GLY A 47 24.32 8.77 9.32
N ALA A 48 24.99 9.75 9.92
CA ALA A 48 25.82 9.54 11.09
C ALA A 48 25.00 8.99 12.28
N ALA A 49 25.65 8.26 13.18
CA ALA A 49 25.03 7.67 14.38
C ALA A 49 23.75 6.86 14.08
N SER A 50 23.75 6.17 12.93
CA SER A 50 22.65 5.35 12.42
C SER A 50 21.35 6.10 12.11
N ALA A 51 21.35 7.44 12.09
CA ALA A 51 20.18 8.22 11.66
C ALA A 51 19.82 7.92 10.19
N VAL A 52 18.57 8.18 9.81
CA VAL A 52 18.18 8.23 8.39
C VAL A 52 17.81 9.66 8.05
N HIS A 53 18.41 10.19 6.99
CA HIS A 53 18.26 11.56 6.56
C HIS A 53 17.93 11.66 5.07
N ILE A 54 17.72 12.88 4.59
CA ILE A 54 17.64 13.20 3.17
C ILE A 54 19.04 13.52 2.63
N ALA A 55 19.44 12.86 1.54
CA ALA A 55 20.71 13.07 0.86
C ALA A 55 20.94 14.54 0.54
N LEU A 56 22.16 15.02 0.80
CA LEU A 56 22.60 16.34 0.33
C LEU A 56 22.81 16.30 -1.20
N PRO A 57 22.66 17.43 -1.91
CA PRO A 57 22.80 17.50 -3.37
C PRO A 57 24.12 16.91 -3.92
N ASN A 58 25.18 16.90 -3.12
CA ASN A 58 26.51 16.41 -3.51
C ASN A 58 26.83 15.00 -2.99
N GLN A 59 25.85 14.32 -2.36
CA GLN A 59 25.99 12.96 -1.85
C GLN A 59 25.06 12.03 -2.64
N SER A 60 25.66 11.07 -3.37
CA SER A 60 24.95 10.14 -4.26
C SER A 60 24.45 8.87 -3.58
N VAL A 61 24.55 8.76 -2.25
CA VAL A 61 24.29 7.49 -1.55
C VAL A 61 22.79 7.33 -1.30
N LYS A 62 22.08 6.69 -2.23
CA LYS A 62 20.69 6.29 -2.01
C LYS A 62 20.64 5.12 -1.03
N GLY A 63 19.89 5.27 0.07
CA GLY A 63 19.64 4.16 0.99
C GLY A 63 18.78 3.08 0.33
N ARG A 64 19.23 1.84 0.39
CA ARG A 64 18.49 0.67 -0.12
C ARG A 64 17.62 0.11 1.00
N PHE A 65 16.32 0.02 0.80
CA PHE A 65 15.40 -0.45 1.83
C PHE A 65 14.68 -1.73 1.43
N ARG A 66 14.62 -2.70 2.35
CA ARG A 66 13.69 -3.83 2.24
C ARG A 66 12.37 -3.46 2.88
N LEU A 67 11.28 -3.63 2.13
CA LEU A 67 9.92 -3.55 2.65
C LEU A 67 9.46 -4.96 3.06
N SER A 68 8.97 -5.11 4.28
CA SER A 68 8.45 -6.38 4.81
C SER A 68 7.06 -6.16 5.39
N TRP A 69 6.07 -6.91 4.93
CA TRP A 69 4.71 -6.83 5.45
C TRP A 69 4.55 -7.64 6.72
N ASN A 70 3.90 -7.06 7.72
CA ASN A 70 3.57 -7.72 8.96
C ASN A 70 2.26 -8.51 8.76
N PRO A 71 2.20 -9.78 9.19
CA PRO A 71 1.12 -10.69 8.80
C PRO A 71 -0.26 -10.32 9.38
N ASP A 72 -0.29 -9.64 10.52
CA ASP A 72 -1.50 -9.61 11.36
C ASP A 72 -2.32 -8.31 11.24
N ASP A 73 -1.69 -7.19 10.90
CA ASP A 73 -2.27 -5.85 11.17
C ASP A 73 -2.28 -4.89 9.99
N GLY A 74 -1.89 -5.34 8.79
CA GLY A 74 -1.90 -4.44 7.62
C GLY A 74 -0.72 -3.48 7.57
N THR A 75 0.20 -3.58 8.51
CA THR A 75 1.39 -2.73 8.55
C THR A 75 2.56 -3.37 7.82
N CYS A 76 3.56 -2.56 7.55
CA CYS A 76 4.85 -2.97 7.01
C CYS A 76 5.98 -2.33 7.79
N SER A 77 7.17 -2.88 7.62
CA SER A 77 8.40 -2.39 8.21
C SER A 77 9.46 -2.22 7.12
N LEU A 78 10.29 -1.20 7.29
CA LEU A 78 11.43 -0.94 6.41
C LEU A 78 12.71 -1.37 7.12
N SER A 79 13.64 -1.94 6.38
CA SER A 79 15.00 -2.22 6.87
C SER A 79 16.03 -1.70 5.89
N LEU A 80 17.05 -1.00 6.38
CA LEU A 80 18.16 -0.58 5.55
C LEU A 80 19.03 -1.81 5.20
N ILE A 81 19.32 -1.97 3.91
CA ILE A 81 20.23 -2.97 3.36
C ILE A 81 21.58 -2.30 3.17
N ASP A 82 22.61 -2.84 3.80
CA ASP A 82 23.98 -2.32 3.77
C ASP A 82 24.93 -3.50 3.58
N ASP A 83 25.50 -3.65 2.38
CA ASP A 83 26.34 -4.75 1.89
C ASP A 83 25.98 -6.16 2.41
N ASN A 84 26.31 -6.49 3.66
CA ASN A 84 26.07 -7.79 4.30
C ASN A 84 25.08 -7.78 5.48
N ASN A 85 24.46 -6.64 5.80
CA ASN A 85 23.58 -6.47 6.96
C ASN A 85 22.22 -5.90 6.55
N ILE A 86 21.18 -6.38 7.22
CA ILE A 86 19.82 -5.82 7.16
C ILE A 86 19.52 -5.25 8.54
N ARG A 87 19.36 -3.93 8.63
CA ARG A 87 19.12 -3.23 9.89
C ARG A 87 17.70 -2.67 9.91
N PRO A 88 16.82 -3.06 10.84
CA PRO A 88 15.48 -2.52 10.90
C PRO A 88 15.49 -1.01 11.12
N LEU A 89 14.53 -0.34 10.49
CA LEU A 89 14.22 1.05 10.75
C LEU A 89 13.42 1.13 12.05
N CYS A 90 13.87 1.97 12.96
CA CYS A 90 13.29 2.20 14.27
C CYS A 90 12.98 3.69 14.43
N ALA A 91 12.18 4.03 15.44
CA ALA A 91 11.90 5.41 15.81
C ALA A 91 12.25 5.67 17.28
N ARG A 92 12.90 6.80 17.55
CA ARG A 92 13.10 7.29 18.92
C ARG A 92 11.78 7.77 19.49
N LYS A 93 11.71 7.99 20.81
CA LYS A 93 10.57 8.65 21.47
C LYS A 93 10.22 10.02 20.87
N SER A 94 11.20 10.70 20.26
CA SER A 94 11.01 11.99 19.55
C SER A 94 10.39 11.85 18.15
N GLY A 95 10.22 10.63 17.64
CA GLY A 95 9.81 10.33 16.27
C GLY A 95 10.98 10.17 15.29
N GLN A 96 12.20 10.62 15.65
CA GLN A 96 13.37 10.55 14.76
C GLN A 96 13.66 9.11 14.33
N LEU A 97 13.80 8.90 13.02
CA LEU A 97 14.06 7.59 12.42
C LEU A 97 15.56 7.26 12.44
N PHE A 98 15.87 6.03 12.79
CA PHE A 98 17.23 5.51 12.83
C PHE A 98 17.26 4.01 12.51
N THR A 99 18.42 3.47 12.14
CA THR A 99 18.63 2.04 11.92
C THR A 99 19.29 1.43 13.15
N GLY A 100 18.83 0.28 13.61
CA GLY A 100 19.36 -0.31 14.84
C GLY A 100 18.91 -1.74 15.07
N SER A 101 19.12 -2.24 16.28
CA SER A 101 18.65 -3.57 16.71
C SER A 101 17.40 -3.50 17.60
N SER A 102 16.72 -2.35 17.61
CA SER A 102 15.48 -2.15 18.37
C SER A 102 14.28 -2.70 17.60
N GLU A 103 13.10 -2.66 18.23
CA GLU A 103 11.85 -2.99 17.56
C GLU A 103 11.65 -2.10 16.32
N SER A 104 11.29 -2.72 15.20
CA SER A 104 11.06 -2.00 13.96
C SER A 104 9.81 -1.13 14.11
N ILE A 105 9.89 0.12 13.63
CA ILE A 105 8.69 0.91 13.45
C ILE A 105 7.80 0.24 12.38
N ARG A 106 6.48 0.31 12.60
CA ARG A 106 5.44 -0.20 11.72
C ARG A 106 4.75 0.95 11.01
N PHE A 107 4.48 0.77 9.73
CA PHE A 107 3.88 1.78 8.85
C PHE A 107 2.65 1.22 8.15
N TYR A 108 1.64 2.06 7.95
CA TYR A 108 0.66 1.84 6.89
C TYR A 108 1.11 2.58 5.63
N ILE A 109 0.88 1.99 4.45
CA ILE A 109 1.18 2.62 3.14
C ILE A 109 -0.12 3.14 2.51
N LYS A 110 -0.12 4.43 2.16
CA LYS A 110 -1.23 5.11 1.47
C LYS A 110 -0.76 5.56 0.09
N PHE A 111 -1.42 5.08 -0.97
CA PHE A 111 -1.18 5.56 -2.32
C PHE A 111 -1.85 6.93 -2.50
N MET A 112 -1.03 7.96 -2.74
CA MET A 112 -1.52 9.33 -2.91
C MET A 112 -1.81 9.67 -4.37
N ASN A 113 -1.06 9.09 -5.31
CA ASN A 113 -1.09 9.39 -6.74
C ASN A 113 -1.63 8.23 -7.62
N ARG A 114 -2.15 7.17 -6.99
CA ARG A 114 -2.66 5.94 -7.64
C ARG A 114 -3.91 5.42 -6.92
N THR A 115 -4.89 6.30 -6.72
CA THR A 115 -6.19 5.92 -6.11
C THR A 115 -7.22 5.47 -7.14
N ASN A 116 -6.99 5.67 -8.44
CA ASN A 116 -7.79 5.07 -9.50
C ASN A 116 -6.90 4.08 -10.25
N VAL A 117 -7.25 2.80 -10.21
CA VAL A 117 -6.43 1.70 -10.69
C VAL A 117 -7.21 0.77 -11.60
N CYS A 118 -6.52 0.18 -12.56
CA CYS A 118 -7.01 -0.93 -13.36
C CYS A 118 -6.17 -2.14 -12.99
N LEU A 119 -6.80 -3.24 -12.59
CA LEU A 119 -6.06 -4.39 -12.08
C LEU A 119 -5.81 -5.41 -13.19
N ARG A 120 -4.58 -5.95 -13.24
CA ARG A 120 -4.23 -7.11 -14.06
C ARG A 120 -3.48 -8.13 -13.22
N ALA A 121 -3.94 -9.37 -13.18
CA ALA A 121 -3.22 -10.41 -12.46
C ALA A 121 -1.88 -10.70 -13.15
N SER A 122 -0.80 -10.80 -12.37
CA SER A 122 0.55 -11.15 -12.83
C SER A 122 0.63 -12.45 -13.64
N ASN A 123 -0.28 -13.39 -13.37
CA ASN A 123 -0.38 -14.69 -14.03
C ASN A 123 -1.57 -14.78 -15.01
N SER A 124 -2.17 -13.66 -15.42
CA SER A 124 -3.21 -13.60 -16.46
C SER A 124 -2.84 -12.62 -17.57
N SER A 125 -3.35 -12.88 -18.77
CA SER A 125 -3.26 -11.94 -19.89
C SER A 125 -4.37 -10.88 -19.90
N GLY A 126 -5.44 -11.05 -19.11
CA GLY A 126 -6.62 -10.19 -19.11
C GLY A 126 -6.70 -9.26 -17.90
N PHE A 127 -7.38 -8.13 -18.07
CA PHE A 127 -7.74 -7.21 -17.00
C PHE A 127 -8.87 -7.76 -16.12
N VAL A 128 -8.94 -7.22 -14.92
CA VAL A 128 -10.06 -7.44 -14.00
C VAL A 128 -11.27 -6.60 -14.43
N GLY A 129 -12.45 -7.22 -14.36
CA GLY A 129 -13.72 -6.51 -14.48
C GLY A 129 -14.92 -7.42 -14.27
N THR A 130 -16.11 -6.86 -14.41
CA THR A 130 -17.37 -7.57 -14.25
C THR A 130 -17.62 -8.60 -15.35
N LYS A 131 -18.14 -9.77 -14.96
CA LYS A 131 -18.42 -10.92 -15.82
C LYS A 131 -19.65 -10.68 -16.72
N GLY A 132 -19.45 -9.95 -17.81
CA GLY A 132 -20.51 -9.62 -18.77
C GLY A 132 -21.47 -8.53 -18.28
N GLN A 133 -22.40 -8.14 -19.15
CA GLN A 133 -23.35 -7.05 -18.84
C GLN A 133 -24.30 -7.44 -17.71
N GLY A 134 -24.46 -6.55 -16.73
CA GLY A 134 -25.37 -6.72 -15.60
C GLY A 134 -24.89 -7.64 -14.48
N SER A 135 -23.70 -8.25 -14.62
CA SER A 135 -23.08 -9.02 -13.55
C SER A 135 -22.31 -8.12 -12.59
N TYR A 136 -22.30 -8.49 -11.31
CA TYR A 136 -21.48 -7.86 -10.29
C TYR A 136 -20.24 -8.70 -9.96
N LYS A 137 -20.18 -9.97 -10.40
CA LYS A 137 -19.06 -10.87 -10.13
C LYS A 137 -17.86 -10.52 -10.99
N LEU A 138 -16.66 -10.58 -10.41
CA LEU A 138 -15.42 -10.24 -11.10
C LEU A 138 -14.76 -11.44 -11.80
N GLU A 139 -14.08 -11.16 -12.90
CA GLU A 139 -13.19 -12.08 -13.63
C GLU A 139 -11.94 -11.35 -14.13
N SER A 140 -10.87 -12.08 -14.47
CA SER A 140 -9.59 -11.53 -14.97
C SER A 140 -9.29 -11.91 -16.42
N ASN A 141 -10.29 -11.86 -17.30
CA ASN A 141 -10.16 -12.21 -18.72
C ASN A 141 -10.60 -11.06 -19.65
N LYS A 142 -10.72 -9.84 -19.11
CA LYS A 142 -11.24 -8.69 -19.86
C LYS A 142 -10.16 -8.10 -20.75
N THR A 143 -10.56 -7.70 -21.96
CA THR A 143 -9.71 -6.91 -22.86
C THR A 143 -9.73 -5.42 -22.52
N MET A 144 -10.86 -4.92 -22.03
CA MET A 144 -11.00 -3.56 -21.50
C MET A 144 -11.07 -3.62 -19.97
N PRO A 145 -10.20 -2.88 -19.25
CA PRO A 145 -10.23 -2.88 -17.79
C PRO A 145 -11.45 -2.16 -17.25
N ASP A 146 -12.00 -2.70 -16.17
CA ASP A 146 -12.83 -1.91 -15.27
C ASP A 146 -11.93 -1.10 -14.34
N MET A 147 -12.31 0.16 -14.07
CA MET A 147 -11.57 1.04 -13.18
C MET A 147 -12.09 0.95 -11.75
N PHE A 148 -11.18 0.83 -10.79
CA PHE A 148 -11.46 0.82 -9.36
C PHE A 148 -10.90 2.08 -8.69
N THR A 149 -11.70 2.70 -7.84
CA THR A 149 -11.24 3.75 -6.92
C THR A 149 -10.92 3.12 -5.55
N ILE A 150 -9.71 3.36 -5.05
CA ILE A 150 -9.26 3.01 -3.71
C ILE A 150 -9.68 4.15 -2.76
N GLU A 151 -10.52 3.83 -1.78
CA GLU A 151 -10.95 4.78 -0.76
C GLU A 151 -10.45 4.33 0.61
N TYR A 152 -9.50 5.08 1.18
CA TYR A 152 -8.90 4.80 2.49
C TYR A 152 -9.85 5.19 3.62
N ALA A 153 -9.91 4.36 4.65
CA ALA A 153 -10.80 4.56 5.79
C ALA A 153 -10.07 4.50 7.13
N ASN A 154 -10.66 5.20 8.10
CA ASN A 154 -10.17 5.30 9.46
C ASN A 154 -10.96 4.33 10.33
N ALA A 155 -10.27 3.60 11.21
CA ALA A 155 -10.91 2.68 12.15
C ALA A 155 -11.97 3.39 13.02
N ASP A 156 -11.72 4.66 13.36
CA ASP A 156 -12.46 5.38 14.39
C ASP A 156 -13.55 6.33 13.84
N ASN A 157 -13.73 6.46 12.52
CA ASN A 157 -14.73 7.42 12.01
C ASN A 157 -15.25 7.12 10.59
N PRO A 158 -16.31 6.30 10.46
CA PRO A 158 -16.98 6.08 9.17
C PRO A 158 -17.85 7.25 8.71
N THR A 159 -17.89 8.38 9.44
CA THR A 159 -18.80 9.52 9.19
C THR A 159 -18.15 10.84 8.81
N ILE A 160 -16.83 10.92 8.60
CA ILE A 160 -16.20 12.20 8.24
C ILE A 160 -16.60 12.58 6.81
N SER A 161 -17.45 13.60 6.73
CA SER A 161 -17.88 14.28 5.51
C SER A 161 -16.67 14.89 4.78
N ARG A 162 -16.57 14.57 3.48
CA ARG A 162 -15.56 15.06 2.54
C ARG A 162 -15.75 16.55 2.19
N ASP A 163 -15.48 17.47 3.11
CA ASP A 163 -15.58 18.90 2.78
C ASP A 163 -14.31 19.73 3.01
N ASP A 164 -13.24 19.20 3.61
CA ASP A 164 -11.93 19.87 3.67
C ASP A 164 -10.88 19.13 2.84
N PHE A 165 -10.65 19.60 1.62
CA PHE A 165 -9.67 19.04 0.66
C PHE A 165 -8.20 19.19 1.12
N ASP A 166 -7.92 20.06 2.09
CA ASP A 166 -6.56 20.41 2.51
C ASP A 166 -6.08 19.69 3.80
N LEU A 167 -6.96 18.95 4.48
CA LEU A 167 -6.64 18.20 5.70
C LEU A 167 -6.94 16.72 5.51
N ILE A 168 -5.96 16.01 4.96
CA ILE A 168 -5.99 14.55 4.94
C ILE A 168 -5.58 14.06 6.32
N ASP A 169 -6.54 13.52 7.07
CA ASP A 169 -6.24 12.73 8.26
C ASP A 169 -5.21 11.65 7.89
N SER A 170 -4.06 11.68 8.57
CA SER A 170 -2.98 10.71 8.37
C SER A 170 -3.32 9.34 8.95
N SER A 171 -4.30 9.27 9.86
CA SER A 171 -4.79 8.00 10.38
C SER A 171 -5.58 7.30 9.27
N PHE A 172 -5.30 6.02 9.07
CA PHE A 172 -6.09 5.05 8.32
C PHE A 172 -5.55 3.67 8.70
N ASN A 173 -6.34 2.64 8.53
CA ASN A 173 -5.87 1.27 8.71
C ASN A 173 -6.36 0.32 7.62
N CYS A 174 -7.31 0.72 6.79
CA CYS A 174 -7.84 -0.10 5.72
C CYS A 174 -8.31 0.77 4.54
N CYS A 175 -8.76 0.11 3.48
CA CYS A 175 -9.37 0.75 2.33
C CYS A 175 -10.51 -0.09 1.76
N TYR A 176 -11.27 0.52 0.87
CA TYR A 176 -12.32 -0.09 0.07
C TYR A 176 -12.00 0.07 -1.41
N LEU A 177 -12.43 -0.90 -2.21
CA LEU A 177 -12.36 -0.85 -3.67
C LEU A 177 -13.74 -0.57 -4.22
N LYS A 178 -13.90 0.56 -4.90
CA LYS A 178 -15.16 1.01 -5.52
C LYS A 178 -15.06 0.90 -7.03
N LEU A 179 -15.97 0.15 -7.65
CA LEU A 179 -16.05 0.05 -9.10
C LEU A 179 -16.60 1.36 -9.68
N ALA A 180 -15.83 2.02 -10.55
CA ALA A 180 -16.18 3.34 -11.07
C ALA A 180 -17.43 3.33 -11.96
N SER A 181 -17.67 2.24 -12.69
CA SER A 181 -18.77 2.13 -13.65
C SER A 181 -20.17 2.10 -13.01
N ASN A 182 -20.30 1.59 -11.79
CA ASN A 182 -21.58 1.48 -11.08
C ASN A 182 -21.60 2.16 -9.71
N GLY A 183 -20.46 2.67 -9.24
CA GLY A 183 -20.31 3.34 -7.95
C GLY A 183 -20.49 2.42 -6.74
N LYS A 184 -20.43 1.09 -6.92
CA LYS A 184 -20.59 0.08 -5.86
C LYS A 184 -19.23 -0.41 -5.37
N TYR A 185 -19.19 -0.85 -4.12
CA TYR A 185 -17.96 -1.37 -3.51
C TYR A 185 -17.85 -2.88 -3.70
N LEU A 186 -16.62 -3.37 -3.61
CA LEU A 186 -16.36 -4.80 -3.55
C LEU A 186 -16.79 -5.36 -2.19
N ASN A 187 -17.47 -6.50 -2.22
CA ASN A 187 -17.77 -7.33 -1.07
C ASN A 187 -17.49 -8.81 -1.38
N VAL A 188 -17.58 -9.63 -0.35
CA VAL A 188 -17.55 -11.09 -0.48
C VAL A 188 -18.97 -11.60 -0.66
N ALA A 189 -19.25 -12.14 -1.83
CA ALA A 189 -20.46 -12.87 -2.17
C ALA A 189 -20.21 -14.39 -2.11
N ASP A 190 -21.25 -15.16 -1.81
CA ASP A 190 -21.22 -16.63 -1.80
C ASP A 190 -20.05 -17.22 -0.97
N GLY A 191 -19.69 -16.55 0.12
CA GLY A 191 -18.66 -16.97 1.08
C GLY A 191 -17.19 -16.75 0.66
N GLN A 192 -16.90 -16.59 -0.63
CA GLN A 192 -15.52 -16.42 -1.11
C GLN A 192 -15.37 -15.64 -2.41
N THR A 193 -16.42 -15.45 -3.21
CA THR A 193 -16.33 -14.78 -4.52
C THR A 193 -16.44 -13.27 -4.34
N LEU A 194 -15.75 -12.48 -5.15
CA LEU A 194 -15.90 -11.02 -5.08
C LEU A 194 -17.02 -10.52 -6.00
N ALA A 195 -17.87 -9.64 -5.46
CA ALA A 195 -18.89 -8.93 -6.22
C ALA A 195 -18.79 -7.41 -5.98
N ALA A 196 -19.10 -6.62 -7.00
CA ALA A 196 -19.14 -5.17 -6.99
C ALA A 196 -20.58 -4.65 -6.88
N ASP A 197 -21.28 -5.01 -5.80
CA ASP A 197 -22.69 -4.64 -5.58
C ASP A 197 -22.97 -3.97 -4.23
N ALA A 198 -21.98 -3.86 -3.34
CA ALA A 198 -22.19 -3.22 -2.03
C ALA A 198 -22.55 -1.73 -2.20
N PRO A 199 -23.69 -1.27 -1.65
CA PRO A 199 -24.18 0.08 -1.87
C PRO A 199 -23.42 1.17 -1.09
N SER A 200 -22.71 0.78 -0.04
CA SER A 200 -21.95 1.68 0.84
C SER A 200 -20.78 0.92 1.48
N MET A 201 -19.83 1.67 2.06
CA MET A 201 -18.70 1.09 2.80
C MET A 201 -19.14 0.19 3.96
N ALA A 202 -20.30 0.47 4.59
CA ALA A 202 -20.84 -0.32 5.69
C ALA A 202 -21.20 -1.77 5.30
N CYS A 203 -21.37 -2.04 4.00
CA CYS A 203 -21.66 -3.37 3.47
C CYS A 203 -20.49 -3.93 2.63
N ALA A 204 -19.37 -3.23 2.58
CA ALA A 204 -18.24 -3.56 1.74
C ALA A 204 -17.18 -4.36 2.48
N GLN A 205 -16.36 -5.10 1.73
CA GLN A 205 -15.17 -5.73 2.28
C GLN A 205 -14.07 -4.68 2.49
N GLN A 206 -13.47 -4.69 3.66
CA GLN A 206 -12.28 -3.90 3.97
C GLN A 206 -11.01 -4.64 3.52
N PHE A 207 -10.03 -3.89 3.00
CA PHE A 207 -8.77 -4.42 2.50
C PHE A 207 -7.54 -3.65 3.01
N HIS A 208 -6.42 -4.36 3.06
CA HIS A 208 -5.07 -3.82 3.04
C HIS A 208 -4.50 -3.96 1.63
N ILE A 209 -3.89 -2.89 1.10
CA ILE A 209 -3.14 -2.94 -0.16
C ILE A 209 -1.66 -3.10 0.17
N GLU A 210 -1.09 -4.23 -0.25
CA GLU A 210 0.28 -4.58 0.05
C GLU A 210 1.18 -4.38 -1.17
N LEU A 211 1.94 -3.28 -1.22
CA LEU A 211 2.96 -3.06 -2.25
C LEU A 211 4.04 -4.16 -2.16
N ARG A 212 4.24 -4.93 -3.23
CA ARG A 212 5.18 -6.06 -3.24
C ARG A 212 6.46 -5.72 -4.00
N THR A 213 6.34 -5.48 -5.30
CA THR A 213 7.45 -5.27 -6.22
C THR A 213 7.00 -4.31 -7.29
N GLY A 214 7.85 -3.38 -7.74
CA GLY A 214 7.55 -2.45 -8.84
C GLY A 214 6.12 -1.88 -8.79
N THR A 215 5.30 -2.29 -9.77
CA THR A 215 3.89 -1.90 -9.94
C THR A 215 2.90 -2.99 -9.52
N TYR A 216 3.31 -3.91 -8.64
CA TYR A 216 2.51 -5.02 -8.16
C TYR A 216 2.10 -4.88 -6.70
N ILE A 217 0.82 -5.14 -6.44
CA ILE A 217 0.23 -5.21 -5.10
C ILE A 217 -0.35 -6.61 -4.84
N ALA A 218 -0.35 -7.03 -3.58
CA ALA A 218 -1.28 -8.03 -3.10
C ALA A 218 -2.44 -7.31 -2.39
N ILE A 219 -3.65 -7.85 -2.48
CA ILE A 219 -4.84 -7.26 -1.84
C ILE A 219 -5.30 -8.25 -0.77
N ARG A 220 -5.19 -7.87 0.50
CA ARG A 220 -5.52 -8.72 1.65
C ARG A 220 -6.79 -8.23 2.32
N ALA A 221 -7.72 -9.12 2.63
CA ALA A 221 -8.90 -8.83 3.42
C ALA A 221 -8.52 -8.46 4.86
N TYR A 222 -9.10 -7.39 5.37
CA TYR A 222 -8.81 -6.82 6.69
C TYR A 222 -9.14 -7.77 7.84
N ASP A 223 -10.24 -8.49 7.75
CA ASP A 223 -10.85 -9.29 8.82
C ASP A 223 -10.32 -10.73 8.88
N SER A 224 -10.09 -11.34 7.71
CA SER A 224 -9.75 -12.75 7.58
C SER A 224 -8.28 -13.01 7.24
N ASN A 225 -7.53 -11.97 6.86
CA ASN A 225 -6.18 -12.08 6.29
C ASN A 225 -6.11 -12.91 5.00
N ALA A 226 -7.25 -13.27 4.40
CA ALA A 226 -7.32 -13.92 3.11
C ALA A 226 -6.86 -12.97 2.00
N TYR A 227 -6.24 -13.50 0.95
CA TYR A 227 -5.80 -12.71 -0.19
C TYR A 227 -6.76 -12.83 -1.36
N LEU A 228 -6.94 -11.71 -2.07
CA LEU A 228 -7.60 -11.69 -3.36
C LEU A 228 -6.75 -12.49 -4.37
N ASN A 229 -7.29 -13.63 -4.80
CA ASN A 229 -6.59 -14.60 -5.61
C ASN A 229 -7.33 -14.91 -6.90
N LEU A 230 -6.55 -15.07 -7.96
CA LEU A 230 -7.04 -15.56 -9.24
C LEU A 230 -7.16 -17.09 -9.22
N THR A 231 -8.33 -17.58 -9.62
CA THR A 231 -8.57 -19.02 -9.83
C THR A 231 -8.15 -19.44 -11.24
N ALA A 232 -7.90 -20.74 -11.44
CA ALA A 232 -7.55 -21.30 -12.75
C ALA A 232 -8.59 -21.02 -13.86
N ASN A 233 -9.85 -20.79 -13.49
CA ASN A 233 -10.93 -20.49 -14.43
C ASN A 233 -11.11 -18.98 -14.69
N GLY A 234 -10.20 -18.14 -14.22
CA GLY A 234 -10.25 -16.69 -14.38
C GLY A 234 -11.18 -15.96 -13.40
N GLY A 235 -11.85 -16.67 -12.49
CA GLY A 235 -12.64 -16.07 -11.41
C GLY A 235 -11.77 -15.55 -10.27
N ILE A 236 -12.28 -14.59 -9.52
CA ILE A 236 -11.55 -13.95 -8.41
C ILE A 236 -12.22 -14.26 -7.08
N VAL A 237 -11.43 -14.74 -6.11
CA VAL A 237 -11.90 -15.17 -4.79
C VAL A 237 -11.02 -14.61 -3.68
N LEU A 238 -11.54 -14.55 -2.45
CA LEU A 238 -10.71 -14.51 -1.25
C LEU A 238 -10.27 -15.93 -0.90
N ALA A 239 -8.97 -16.14 -0.79
CA ALA A 239 -8.40 -17.41 -0.40
C ALA A 239 -7.37 -17.24 0.71
N ASN A 240 -7.42 -18.14 1.68
CA ASN A 240 -6.38 -18.26 2.70
C ASN A 240 -5.15 -18.90 2.06
N CYS A 241 -4.12 -18.10 1.83
CA CYS A 241 -2.84 -18.56 1.34
C CYS A 241 -1.70 -17.82 2.06
N PRO A 242 -0.50 -18.41 2.12
CA PRO A 242 0.69 -17.69 2.51
C PRO A 242 0.92 -16.44 1.62
N PRO A 243 1.50 -15.35 2.16
CA PRO A 243 1.74 -14.10 1.42
C PRO A 243 2.49 -14.28 0.10
N GLU A 244 3.44 -15.20 0.05
CA GLU A 244 4.26 -15.52 -1.13
C GLU A 244 3.49 -16.25 -2.24
N LYS A 245 2.32 -16.80 -1.92
CA LYS A 245 1.42 -17.44 -2.89
C LYS A 245 0.24 -16.55 -3.29
N ALA A 246 0.14 -15.36 -2.72
CA ALA A 246 -0.90 -14.41 -3.09
C ALA A 246 -0.74 -13.98 -4.55
N THR A 247 -1.85 -13.90 -5.27
CA THR A 247 -1.88 -13.33 -6.62
C THR A 247 -1.44 -11.88 -6.54
N LEU A 248 -0.43 -11.53 -7.35
CA LEU A 248 0.00 -10.15 -7.51
C LEU A 248 -0.83 -9.49 -8.60
N TRP A 249 -1.29 -8.27 -8.32
CA TRP A 249 -2.08 -7.45 -9.21
C TRP A 249 -1.26 -6.24 -9.62
N GLU A 250 -1.04 -6.07 -10.91
CA GLU A 250 -0.48 -4.85 -11.48
C GLU A 250 -1.53 -3.74 -11.43
N PHE A 251 -1.13 -2.52 -11.07
CA PHE A 251 -2.02 -1.36 -10.85
C PHE A 251 -1.59 -0.08 -11.57
#